data_AF-A0A851HKG4-F1
#
_entry.id   AF-A0A851HKG4-F1
#
_cell.length_a   1.000
_cell.length_b   1.000
_cell.length_c   1.000
_cell.angle_alpha   90.00
_cell.angle_beta   90.00
_cell.angle_gamma   90.00
#
_symmetry.space_group_name_H-M   'P 1'
#
loop_
_entity.id
_entity.type
_entity.pdbx_description
1 polymer ?
#
loop_
_entity_poly.entity_id
_entity_poly.type
_entity_poly.pdbx_seq_one_letter_code
_entity_poly.pdbx_strand_id
1 'polypeptide(L)' 'MAAISGRWWTTADLAGMLSVSEATVRRRAASGQWPHQRIGRLYRFTDDDIQEIKAKLTAEIDYFYDRDRVAQLLRRKIA' A
#
# COMPACT_ATOMS: atom_id res chain seq x y z
N MET A 1 8.27 -19.61 7.89
CA MET A 1 8.59 -19.81 6.46
C MET A 1 7.28 -20.07 5.75
N ALA A 2 6.56 -19.01 5.39
CA ALA A 2 5.26 -19.13 4.72
C ALA A 2 5.50 -19.57 3.26
N ALA A 3 4.68 -20.52 2.80
CA ALA A 3 4.80 -21.08 1.46
C ALA A 3 4.69 -19.95 0.42
N ILE A 4 5.72 -19.81 -0.43
CA ILE A 4 5.70 -18.94 -1.59
C ILE A 4 4.72 -19.58 -2.59
N SER A 5 3.43 -19.31 -2.44
CA SER A 5 2.46 -19.58 -3.51
C SER A 5 2.89 -18.71 -4.69
N GLY A 6 3.43 -19.36 -5.74
CA GLY A 6 4.06 -18.70 -6.89
C GLY A 6 3.10 -17.96 -7.82
N ARG A 7 2.16 -17.19 -7.27
CA ARG A 7 1.24 -16.36 -8.02
C ARG A 7 1.84 -14.97 -8.19
N TRP A 8 2.02 -14.61 -9.45
CA TRP A 8 2.45 -13.28 -9.86
C TRP A 8 1.24 -12.44 -10.23
N TRP A 9 1.10 -11.30 -9.57
CA TRP A 9 0.02 -10.35 -9.82
C TRP A 9 0.51 -9.22 -10.72
N THR A 10 -0.35 -8.77 -11.63
CA THR A 10 -0.08 -7.63 -12.48
C THR A 10 -0.46 -6.32 -11.79
N THR A 11 -0.04 -5.21 -12.39
CA THR A 11 -0.43 -3.89 -11.95
C THR A 11 -1.95 -3.66 -12.01
N ALA A 12 -2.62 -4.23 -13.00
CA ALA A 12 -4.07 -4.15 -13.16
C ALA A 12 -4.80 -4.95 -12.07
N ASP A 13 -4.31 -6.15 -11.75
CA ASP A 13 -4.90 -6.96 -10.68
C ASP A 13 -4.79 -6.26 -9.32
N LEU A 14 -3.62 -5.70 -9.03
CA LEU A 14 -3.39 -4.97 -7.78
C LEU A 14 -4.22 -3.68 -7.70
N ALA A 15 -4.38 -2.98 -8.82
CA ALA A 15 -5.23 -1.81 -8.93
C ALA A 15 -6.70 -2.15 -8.60
N GLY A 16 -7.22 -3.23 -9.19
CA GLY A 16 -8.56 -3.73 -8.89
C GLY A 16 -8.71 -4.16 -7.43
N MET A 17 -7.72 -4.86 -6.89
CA MET A 17 -7.74 -5.33 -5.50
C MET A 17 -7.75 -4.18 -4.48
N LEU A 18 -6.99 -3.12 -4.74
CA LEU A 18 -6.87 -1.98 -3.83
C LEU A 18 -7.85 -0.84 -4.16
N SER A 19 -8.67 -0.99 -5.21
CA SER A 19 -9.56 0.06 -5.71
C SER A 19 -8.83 1.39 -6.00
N VAL A 20 -7.63 1.31 -6.57
CA VAL A 20 -6.82 2.47 -6.98
C VAL A 20 -6.57 2.43 -8.48
N SER A 21 -6.17 3.57 -9.06
CA SER A 21 -5.76 3.59 -10.47
C SER A 21 -4.47 2.80 -10.70
N GLU A 22 -4.34 2.15 -11.87
CA GLU A 22 -3.07 1.53 -12.29
C GLU A 22 -1.90 2.53 -12.28
N ALA A 23 -2.18 3.80 -12.62
CA ALA A 23 -1.18 4.86 -12.59
C ALA A 23 -0.61 5.06 -11.17
N THR A 24 -1.46 5.02 -10.14
CA THR A 24 -1.05 5.08 -8.73
C THR A 24 -0.15 3.90 -8.37
N VAL A 25 -0.54 2.68 -8.78
CA VAL A 25 0.26 1.48 -8.53
C VAL A 25 1.64 1.60 -9.20
N ARG A 26 1.71 1.98 -10.48
CA ARG A 26 2.98 2.18 -11.19
C ARG A 26 3.82 3.26 -10.53
N ARG A 27 3.22 4.39 -10.15
CA ARG A 27 3.93 5.49 -9.50
C ARG A 27 4.56 5.05 -8.19
N ARG A 28 3.80 4.36 -7.33
CA ARG A 28 4.28 3.90 -6.01
C ARG A 28 5.29 2.76 -6.12
N ALA A 29 5.17 1.88 -7.12
CA ALA A 29 6.19 0.87 -7.42
C ALA A 29 7.47 1.52 -7.95
N ALA A 30 7.35 2.45 -8.91
CA ALA A 30 8.50 3.13 -9.51
C ALA A 30 9.27 4.01 -8.51
N SER A 31 8.57 4.60 -7.53
CA SER A 31 9.21 5.36 -6.45
C SER A 31 9.81 4.49 -5.34
N GLY A 32 9.65 3.17 -5.40
CA GLY A 32 10.11 2.23 -4.37
C GLY A 32 9.28 2.23 -3.09
N GLN A 33 8.15 2.95 -3.05
CA GLN A 33 7.25 2.94 -1.90
C GLN A 33 6.57 1.58 -1.72
N TRP A 34 6.25 0.92 -2.84
CA TRP A 34 5.63 -0.38 -2.85
C TRP A 34 6.63 -1.46 -3.32
N PRO A 35 6.78 -2.56 -2.54
CA PRO A 35 7.59 -3.69 -2.96
C PRO A 35 7.05 -4.26 -4.27
N HIS A 36 7.97 -4.72 -5.12
CA HIS A 36 7.65 -5.29 -6.42
C HIS A 36 8.83 -6.10 -6.93
N GLN A 37 8.53 -6.98 -7.88
CA GLN A 37 9.52 -7.65 -8.70
C GLN A 37 9.45 -7.08 -10.11
N ARG A 38 10.61 -6.67 -10.62
CA ARG A 38 10.72 -6.08 -11.95
C ARG A 38 11.11 -7.15 -12.96
N ILE A 39 10.22 -7.42 -13.91
CA ILE A 39 10.48 -8.34 -15.02
C ILE A 39 10.52 -7.52 -16.31
N GLY A 40 11.72 -7.11 -16.70
CA GLY A 40 11.94 -6.18 -17.81
C GLY A 40 11.29 -4.81 -17.55
N ARG A 41 10.27 -4.49 -18.35
CA ARG A 41 9.48 -3.25 -18.22
C ARG A 41 8.22 -3.42 -17.36
N LEU A 42 7.95 -4.64 -16.89
CA LEU A 42 6.72 -4.96 -16.17
C LEU A 42 6.97 -5.00 -14.67
N TYR A 43 6.02 -4.44 -13.93
CA TYR A 43 5.92 -4.62 -12.48
C TYR A 43 5.08 -5.86 -12.19
N ARG A 44 5.59 -6.71 -11.30
CA ARG A 44 4.92 -7.90 -10.78
C ARG A 44 4.97 -7.88 -9.27
N PHE A 45 3.95 -8.49 -8.66
CA PHE A 45 3.80 -8.53 -7.22
C PHE A 45 3.58 -9.98 -6.81
N THR A 46 4.27 -10.39 -5.77
CA THR A 46 4.02 -11.65 -5.07
C THR A 46 2.90 -11.45 -4.04
N ASP A 47 2.38 -12.55 -3.49
CA ASP A 47 1.42 -12.46 -2.38
C ASP A 47 2.02 -11.72 -1.17
N ASP A 48 3.30 -11.94 -0.87
CA ASP A 48 4.02 -11.26 0.22
C ASP A 48 4.12 -9.75 -0.02
N ASP A 49 4.46 -9.34 -1.25
CA ASP A 49 4.49 -7.92 -1.62
C ASP A 49 3.12 -7.27 -1.39
N ILE A 50 2.04 -7.96 -1.72
CA ILE A 50 0.66 -7.47 -1.54
C ILE A 50 0.34 -7.30 -0.05
N GLN A 51 0.72 -8.26 0.79
CA GLN A 51 0.48 -8.15 2.24
C GLN A 51 1.24 -6.96 2.84
N GLU A 52 2.49 -6.75 2.43
CA GLU A 52 3.26 -5.60 2.89
C GLU A 52 2.64 -4.27 2.42
N ILE A 53 2.18 -4.19 1.17
CA ILE A 53 1.49 -3.01 0.64
C ILE A 53 0.21 -2.72 1.45
N LYS A 54 -0.59 -3.75 1.75
CA LYS A 54 -1.79 -3.60 2.57
C LYS A 54 -1.45 -3.11 3.98
N ALA A 55 -0.42 -3.69 4.61
CA ALA A 55 0.02 -3.25 5.93
C ALA A 55 0.46 -1.77 5.93
N LYS A 56 1.22 -1.34 4.91
CA LYS A 56 1.60 0.07 4.74
C LYS A 56 0.40 0.99 4.56
N LEU A 57 -0.59 0.57 3.76
CA LEU A 57 -1.81 1.36 3.54
C LEU A 57 -2.64 1.50 4.81
N THR A 58 -2.82 0.42 5.57
CA THR A 58 -3.50 0.47 6.87
C THR A 58 -2.77 1.41 7.81
N ALA A 59 -1.44 1.31 7.92
CA ALA A 59 -0.64 2.21 8.76
C ALA A 59 -0.71 3.68 8.31
N GLU A 60 -0.71 3.94 6.99
CA GLU A 60 -0.92 5.28 6.45
C GLU A 60 -2.28 5.83 6.91
N ILE A 61 -3.36 5.07 6.70
CA ILE A 61 -4.73 5.45 7.07
C ILE A 61 -4.85 5.70 8.57
N ASP A 62 -4.33 4.82 9.41
CA ASP A 62 -4.36 4.95 10.87
C ASP A 62 -3.63 6.21 11.33
N TYR A 63 -2.47 6.54 10.73
CA TYR A 63 -1.75 7.77 11.02
C TYR A 63 -2.52 9.04 10.65
N PHE A 64 -3.29 9.02 9.55
CA PHE A 64 -4.16 10.15 9.20
C PHE A 64 -5.29 10.32 10.22
N TYR A 65 -5.97 9.24 10.61
CA TYR A 65 -7.05 9.29 11.60
C TYR A 65 -6.55 9.68 13.01
N ASP A 66 -5.37 9.21 13.43
CA ASP A 66 -4.80 9.58 14.73
C ASP A 66 -4.43 11.07 14.77
N ARG A 67 -3.89 11.63 13.67
CA ARG A 67 -3.64 13.08 13.60
C ARG A 67 -4.91 13.91 13.78
N ASP A 68 -6.01 13.53 13.14
CA ASP A 68 -7.29 14.23 13.30
C ASP A 68 -7.81 14.12 14.74
N ARG A 69 -7.70 12.94 15.35
CA ARG A 69 -8.07 12.69 16.74
C ARG A 69 -7.20 13.49 17.72
N VAL A 70 -5.88 13.48 17.54
CA VAL A 70 -4.93 14.26 18.34
C VAL A 70 -5.22 15.75 18.20
N ALA A 71 -5.47 16.25 16.99
CA ALA A 71 -5.87 17.63 16.77
C ALA A 71 -7.18 17.99 17.51
N GLN A 72 -8.16 17.10 17.49
CA GLN A 72 -9.43 17.28 18.22
C GLN A 72 -9.23 17.27 19.75
N LEU A 73 -8.39 16.38 20.27
CA LEU A 73 -8.06 16.29 21.69
C LEU A 73 -7.29 17.52 22.19
N LEU A 74 -6.35 18.04 21.39
CA LEU A 74 -5.63 19.28 21.70
C LEU A 74 -6.57 20.49 21.75
N ARG A 75 -7.54 20.58 20.83
CA ARG A 75 -8.58 21.63 20.84
C ARG A 75 -9.47 21.57 22.09
N ARG A 76 -9.76 20.38 22.60
CA ARG A 76 -10.61 20.19 23.79
C ARG A 76 -9.92 20.54 25.11
N LYS A 77 -8.59 20.49 25.19
CA LYS A 77 -7.84 20.77 26.43
C LYS A 77 -7.54 22.25 26.70
N ILE A 78 -7.85 23.13 25.75
CA ILE A 78 -7.61 24.58 25.83
C ILE A 78 -8.92 25.36 26.08
N ALA A 79 -10.06 24.66 26.17
CA ALA A 79 -11.37 25.23 26.51
C ALA A 79 -11.71 25.05 27.99
#